data_AF-A0A7C3AMV0-F1
#
_entry.id   AF-A0A7C3AMV0-F1
#
_cell.length_a   1.000
_cell.length_b   1.000
_cell.length_c   1.000
_cell.angle_alpha   90.00
_cell.angle_beta   90.00
_cell.angle_gamma   90.00
#
_symmetry.space_group_name_H-M   'P 1'
#
loop_
_entity.id
_entity.type
_entity.pdbx_description
1 polymer ?
#
loop_
_entity_poly.entity_id
_entity_poly.type
_entity_poly.pdbx_seq_one_letter_code
_entity_poly.pdbx_strand_id
1 'polypeptide(L)'
;MPMEELAATENLWIVSPLSGEEVASLQAVLNRYLPGAADRVLWTLTCMYTMTPDAHFVIDRHPEWPQVVIGCGFSGHGFKFASVVGEILADLALEGRTRHPIDFLSLRRFANGGVSAGGTGSQ
;
A
#
# COMPACT_ATOMS: atom_id res chain seq x y z
N MET A 1 -8.40 -33.40 -5.40
CA MET A 1 -8.69 -32.05 -5.96
C MET A 1 -7.37 -31.29 -5.93
N PRO A 2 -6.79 -30.93 -7.09
CA PRO A 2 -5.49 -30.25 -7.13
C PRO A 2 -5.59 -28.84 -6.53
N MET A 3 -4.55 -28.40 -5.82
CA MET A 3 -4.49 -27.12 -5.11
C MET A 3 -4.63 -25.88 -6.02
N GLU A 4 -4.58 -26.09 -7.33
CA GLU A 4 -4.75 -25.07 -8.38
C GLU A 4 -6.21 -24.59 -8.48
N GLU A 5 -7.18 -25.44 -8.15
CA GLU A 5 -8.62 -25.17 -8.31
C GLU A 5 -9.23 -24.38 -7.13
N LEU A 6 -8.56 -24.39 -5.97
CA LEU A 6 -9.00 -23.68 -4.76
C LEU A 6 -8.70 -22.17 -4.79
N ALA A 7 -7.77 -21.72 -5.64
CA ALA A 7 -7.44 -20.30 -5.78
C ALA A 7 -8.44 -19.52 -6.66
N ALA A 8 -9.31 -20.23 -7.40
CA ALA A 8 -10.16 -19.62 -8.41
C ALA A 8 -11.58 -19.27 -7.94
N THR A 9 -11.99 -19.66 -6.73
CA THR A 9 -13.44 -19.74 -6.41
C THR A 9 -13.99 -18.79 -5.37
N GLU A 10 -13.23 -17.89 -4.73
CA GLU A 10 -13.85 -16.84 -3.90
C GLU A 10 -13.17 -15.46 -4.09
N ASN A 11 -13.82 -14.60 -4.89
CA ASN A 11 -13.61 -13.14 -4.97
C ASN A 11 -12.24 -12.61 -5.49
N LEU A 12 -11.46 -13.41 -6.23
CA LEU A 12 -10.06 -13.09 -6.61
C LEU A 12 -9.83 -12.25 -7.90
N TRP A 13 -10.83 -11.61 -8.51
CA TRP A 13 -10.63 -10.85 -9.77
C TRP A 13 -9.72 -9.61 -9.64
N ILE A 14 -9.45 -9.17 -8.41
CA ILE A 14 -8.71 -7.94 -8.13
C ILE A 14 -7.19 -8.19 -8.04
N VAL A 15 -6.76 -9.41 -7.72
CA VAL A 15 -5.34 -9.74 -7.50
C VAL A 15 -5.01 -11.07 -8.16
N SER A 16 -4.26 -11.02 -9.26
CA SER A 16 -3.83 -12.20 -9.98
C SER A 16 -2.84 -13.04 -9.14
N PRO A 17 -2.87 -14.38 -9.26
CA PRO A 17 -1.85 -15.23 -8.67
C PRO A 17 -0.45 -14.84 -9.17
N LEU A 18 0.55 -14.99 -8.29
CA LEU A 18 1.95 -14.74 -8.62
C LEU A 18 2.41 -15.74 -9.70
N SER A 19 2.96 -15.24 -10.80
CA SER A 19 3.43 -16.04 -11.92
C SER A 19 4.75 -16.76 -11.62
N GLY A 20 5.05 -17.82 -12.37
CA GLY A 20 6.33 -18.53 -12.26
C GLY A 20 7.55 -17.64 -12.55
N GLU A 21 7.39 -16.65 -13.42
CA GLU A 21 8.44 -15.67 -13.75
C GLU A 21 8.73 -14.70 -12.59
N GLU A 22 7.68 -14.22 -11.92
CA GLU A 22 7.81 -13.38 -10.72
C GLU A 22 8.48 -14.16 -9.57
N VAL A 23 8.09 -15.42 -9.37
CA VAL A 23 8.73 -16.30 -8.39
C VAL A 23 10.22 -16.48 -8.70
N ALA A 24 10.56 -16.81 -9.94
CA ALA A 24 11.95 -16.99 -10.36
C ALA A 24 12.78 -15.71 -10.15
N SER A 25 12.19 -14.54 -10.42
CA SER A 25 12.83 -13.23 -10.21
C SER A 25 13.15 -12.97 -8.73
N LEU A 26 12.22 -13.28 -7.82
CA LEU A 26 12.44 -13.17 -6.37
C LEU A 26 13.51 -14.16 -5.88
N GLN A 27 13.49 -15.41 -6.37
CA GLN A 27 14.51 -16.41 -6.02
C GLN A 27 15.92 -15.98 -6.49
N ALA A 28 16.04 -15.35 -7.67
CA ALA A 28 17.32 -14.85 -8.17
C ALA A 28 17.90 -13.76 -7.26
N VAL A 29 17.07 -12.82 -6.79
CA VAL A 29 17.48 -11.79 -5.82
C VAL A 29 17.90 -12.43 -4.49
N LEU A 30 17.09 -13.34 -3.96
CA LEU A 30 17.42 -14.02 -2.71
C LEU A 30 18.71 -14.82 -2.81
N ASN A 31 18.92 -15.61 -3.86
CA ASN A 31 20.15 -16.39 -4.02
C ASN A 31 21.40 -15.52 -4.18
N ARG A 32 21.26 -14.29 -4.69
CA ARG A 32 22.36 -13.32 -4.77
C ARG A 32 22.80 -12.81 -3.39
N TYR A 33 21.84 -12.54 -2.49
CA TYR A 33 22.14 -11.88 -1.20
C TYR A 33 22.08 -12.83 0.01
N LEU A 34 21.37 -13.94 -0.11
CA LEU A 34 21.13 -14.98 0.90
C LEU A 34 21.15 -16.38 0.25
N PRO A 35 22.33 -16.90 -0.13
CA PRO A 35 22.44 -18.21 -0.79
C PRO A 35 21.77 -19.34 0.01
N GLY A 36 20.96 -20.14 -0.67
CA GLY A 36 20.21 -21.26 -0.07
C GLY A 36 18.89 -20.85 0.61
N ALA A 37 18.57 -19.56 0.72
CA ALA A 37 17.32 -19.10 1.33
C ALA A 37 16.09 -19.32 0.43
N ALA A 38 16.29 -19.61 -0.85
CA ALA A 38 15.24 -19.68 -1.86
C ALA A 38 15.12 -21.04 -2.57
N ASP A 39 15.72 -22.10 -2.03
CA ASP A 39 15.74 -23.45 -2.63
C ASP A 39 14.34 -24.07 -2.73
N ARG A 40 13.42 -23.65 -1.84
CA ARG A 40 12.05 -24.12 -1.82
C ARG A 40 11.08 -22.99 -1.49
N VAL A 41 10.12 -22.77 -2.39
CA VAL A 41 8.96 -21.89 -2.13
C VAL A 41 7.91 -22.69 -1.35
N LEU A 42 7.52 -22.20 -0.18
CA LEU A 42 6.52 -22.84 0.67
C LEU A 42 5.09 -22.39 0.33
N TRP A 43 4.92 -21.10 0.05
CA TRP A 43 3.65 -20.47 -0.29
C TRP A 43 3.91 -19.14 -1.00
N THR A 44 2.90 -18.66 -1.72
CA THR A 44 2.91 -17.34 -2.37
C THR A 44 1.61 -16.61 -2.05
N LEU A 45 1.67 -15.29 -2.06
CA LEU A 45 0.51 -14.42 -1.86
C LEU A 45 0.72 -13.12 -2.64
N THR A 46 -0.33 -12.66 -3.31
CA THR A 46 -0.34 -11.35 -3.98
C THR A 46 -1.05 -10.34 -3.09
N CYS A 47 -0.49 -9.13 -2.99
CA CYS A 47 -1.06 -8.01 -2.23
C CYS A 47 -1.21 -6.78 -3.14
N MET A 48 -1.97 -5.78 -2.69
CA MET A 48 -2.20 -4.52 -3.42
C MET A 48 -1.63 -3.33 -2.68
N TYR A 49 -1.05 -2.40 -3.45
CA TYR A 49 -0.73 -1.06 -2.99
C TYR A 49 -1.65 -0.04 -3.65
N THR A 50 -2.21 0.86 -2.84
CA THR A 50 -2.85 2.09 -3.33
C THR A 50 -1.83 3.22 -3.23
N MET A 51 -1.33 3.64 -4.39
CA MET A 51 -0.25 4.63 -4.50
C MET A 51 -0.82 6.04 -4.63
N THR A 52 -0.25 6.98 -3.89
CA THR A 52 -0.33 8.41 -4.21
C THR A 52 0.83 8.79 -5.15
N PRO A 53 0.72 9.89 -5.90
CA PRO A 53 1.80 10.35 -6.78
C PRO A 53 3.15 10.60 -6.08
N ASP A 54 3.12 10.99 -4.80
CA ASP A 54 4.31 11.28 -3.98
C ASP A 54 4.68 10.16 -3.00
N ALA A 55 3.99 9.02 -3.05
CA ALA A 55 4.11 7.91 -2.12
C ALA A 55 3.90 8.27 -0.62
N HIS A 56 3.36 9.45 -0.31
CA HIS A 56 2.91 9.84 1.03
C HIS A 56 1.44 9.52 1.25
N PHE A 57 1.05 9.28 2.51
CA PHE A 57 -0.35 8.99 2.86
C PHE A 57 -1.24 10.20 2.59
N VAL A 58 -2.55 9.97 2.53
CA VAL A 58 -3.54 11.03 2.69
C VAL A 58 -4.20 10.84 4.04
N ILE A 59 -4.04 11.81 4.94
CA ILE A 59 -4.74 11.87 6.22
C ILE A 59 -5.30 13.29 6.35
N ASP A 60 -6.62 13.42 6.25
CA ASP A 60 -7.28 14.73 6.23
C ASP A 60 -8.77 14.60 6.61
N ARG A 61 -9.47 15.73 6.70
CA ARG A 61 -10.93 15.79 6.73
C ARG A 61 -11.45 16.22 5.36
N HIS A 62 -12.62 15.72 4.97
CA HIS A 62 -13.20 16.09 3.69
C HIS A 62 -13.50 17.61 3.66
N PRO A 63 -13.09 18.35 2.61
CA PRO A 63 -13.20 19.81 2.57
C PRO A 63 -14.65 20.32 2.67
N GLU A 64 -15.60 19.59 2.11
CA GLU A 64 -17.03 19.94 2.11
C GLU A 64 -17.86 19.21 3.19
N TRP A 65 -17.32 18.13 3.77
CA TRP A 65 -18.07 17.24 4.67
C TRP A 65 -17.26 17.01 5.95
N PRO A 66 -17.28 17.95 6.91
CA PRO A 66 -16.38 17.94 8.07
C PRO A 66 -16.52 16.68 8.95
N GLN A 67 -17.64 15.96 8.88
CA GLN A 67 -17.87 14.68 9.56
C GLN A 67 -17.16 13.48 8.92
N VAL A 68 -16.53 13.66 7.75
CA VAL A 68 -15.81 12.60 7.02
C VAL A 68 -14.31 12.78 7.23
N VAL A 69 -13.66 11.76 7.78
CA VAL A 69 -12.21 11.66 7.92
C VAL A 69 -11.67 10.72 6.84
N ILE A 70 -10.57 11.11 6.21
CA ILE A 70 -9.92 10.38 5.12
C ILE A 70 -8.59 9.83 5.63
N GLY A 71 -8.37 8.53 5.44
CA GLY A 71 -7.09 7.84 5.64
C GLY A 71 -6.87 6.86 4.51
N CYS A 72 -6.05 7.21 3.50
CA CYS A 72 -5.86 6.38 2.30
C CYS A 72 -4.49 6.59 1.65
N GLY A 73 -4.23 5.89 0.54
CA GLY A 73 -3.01 6.13 -0.26
C GLY A 73 -1.71 5.70 0.43
N PHE A 74 -1.75 4.61 1.19
CA PHE A 74 -0.65 4.18 2.06
C PHE A 74 0.60 3.68 1.34
N SER A 75 0.58 3.61 0.01
CA SER A 75 1.75 3.46 -0.86
C SER A 75 2.69 2.32 -0.49
N GLY A 76 2.12 1.21 0.01
CA GLY A 76 2.84 -0.01 0.36
C GLY A 76 3.62 -0.01 1.67
N HIS A 77 3.61 1.09 2.43
CA HIS A 77 4.38 1.19 3.67
C HIS A 77 3.57 1.64 4.89
N GLY A 78 2.24 1.74 4.77
CA GLY A 78 1.37 2.19 5.87
C GLY A 78 1.26 1.25 7.06
N PHE A 79 1.45 -0.07 6.90
CA PHE A 79 1.17 -1.03 7.98
C PHE A 79 1.98 -0.76 9.26
N LYS A 80 3.26 -0.37 9.13
CA LYS A 80 4.11 -0.02 10.29
C LYS A 80 3.63 1.21 11.07
N PHE A 81 2.76 2.02 10.48
CA PHE A 81 2.16 3.20 11.11
C PHE A 81 0.71 2.98 11.54
N ALA A 82 0.14 1.78 11.34
CA ALA A 82 -1.29 1.53 11.55
C ALA A 82 -1.76 1.97 12.95
N SER A 83 -0.97 1.74 13.99
CA SER A 83 -1.29 2.15 15.36
C SER A 83 -1.41 3.67 15.51
N VAL A 84 -0.40 4.43 15.08
CA VAL A 84 -0.41 5.91 15.20
C VAL A 84 -1.41 6.55 14.24
N VAL A 85 -1.59 5.98 13.05
CA VAL A 85 -2.62 6.42 12.10
C VAL A 85 -4.01 6.20 12.69
N GLY A 86 -4.25 5.07 13.37
CA GLY A 86 -5.51 4.80 14.07
C GLY A 86 -5.81 5.85 15.14
N GLU A 87 -4.83 6.22 15.97
CA GLU A 87 -4.93 7.32 16.94
C GLU A 87 -5.30 8.64 16.25
N ILE A 88 -4.57 9.01 15.20
CA ILE A 88 -4.80 10.24 14.46
C ILE A 88 -6.21 10.30 13.86
N LEU A 89 -6.66 9.21 13.23
CA LEU A 89 -7.98 9.16 12.61
C LEU A 89 -9.09 9.25 13.66
N ALA A 90 -8.90 8.66 14.85
CA ALA A 90 -9.82 8.78 15.97
C ALA A 90 -9.88 10.22 16.50
N ASP A 91 -8.74 10.87 16.72
CA ASP A 91 -8.64 12.28 17.13
C ASP A 91 -9.36 13.20 16.13
N LEU A 92 -9.12 13.01 14.83
CA LEU A 92 -9.79 13.79 13.79
C LEU A 92 -11.30 13.57 13.76
N ALA A 93 -11.77 12.36 14.05
CA ALA A 93 -13.20 12.04 14.06
C ALA A 93 -13.92 12.60 15.29
N LEU A 94 -13.28 12.58 16.46
CA LEU A 94 -13.89 12.97 17.74
C LEU A 94 -13.67 14.44 18.08
N GLU A 95 -12.46 14.96 17.83
CA GLU A 95 -12.05 16.31 18.24
C GLU A 95 -11.84 17.26 17.05
N GLY A 96 -11.77 16.72 15.83
CA GLY A 96 -11.55 17.52 14.61
C GLY A 96 -10.11 17.99 14.42
N ARG A 97 -9.18 17.59 15.30
CA ARG A 97 -7.75 17.91 15.29
C ARG A 97 -6.97 16.78 15.98
N THR A 98 -5.68 16.66 15.71
CA THR A 98 -4.77 15.74 16.41
C THR A 98 -3.52 16.49 16.87
N ARG A 99 -2.74 15.90 17.78
CA ARG A 99 -1.45 16.44 18.23
C ARG A 99 -0.28 16.13 17.27
N HIS A 100 -0.46 15.17 16.36
CA HIS A 100 0.58 14.75 15.41
C HIS A 100 0.68 15.73 14.24
N PRO A 101 1.89 16.05 13.73
CA PRO A 101 2.07 17.02 12.67
C PRO A 101 1.72 16.43 11.30
N ILE A 102 0.44 16.39 10.95
CA ILE A 102 -0.05 15.71 9.74
C ILE A 102 -0.27 16.62 8.51
N ASP A 103 0.05 17.91 8.59
CA ASP A 103 -0.26 18.87 7.52
C ASP A 103 0.35 18.48 6.16
N PHE A 104 1.52 17.85 6.17
CA PHE A 104 2.18 17.35 4.96
C PHE A 104 1.44 16.18 4.29
N LEU A 105 0.50 15.54 5.00
CA LEU A 105 -0.37 14.46 4.51
C LEU A 105 -1.74 14.96 4.06
N SER A 106 -2.00 16.28 4.09
CA SER A 106 -3.27 16.87 3.66
C SER A 106 -3.55 16.57 2.18
N LEU A 107 -4.82 16.40 1.84
CA LEU A 107 -5.29 16.26 0.47
C LEU A 107 -4.99 17.51 -0.37
N ARG A 108 -4.93 18.69 0.28
CA ARG A 108 -4.69 19.99 -0.37
C ARG A 108 -3.36 20.08 -1.09
N ARG A 109 -2.37 19.25 -0.73
CA ARG A 109 -1.08 19.22 -1.42
C ARG A 109 -1.19 18.87 -2.91
N PHE A 110 -2.27 18.21 -3.31
CA PHE A 110 -2.55 17.87 -4.71
C PHE A 110 -3.40 18.91 -5.45
N ALA A 111 -3.94 19.93 -4.78
CA ALA A 111 -4.87 20.89 -5.38
C ALA A 111 -4.26 21.77 -6.50
N ASN A 112 -2.93 21.91 -6.53
CA ASN A 112 -2.22 22.80 -7.47
C ASN A 112 -1.38 22.05 -8.53
N GLY A 113 -1.65 20.76 -8.80
CA GLY A 113 -1.03 20.01 -9.91
C GLY A 113 0.42 19.56 -9.71
N GLY A 114 0.93 19.58 -8.47
CA GLY A 114 2.36 19.45 -8.20
C GLY A 114 2.83 18.08 -7.72
N VAL A 115 2.60 17.00 -8.47
CA VAL A 115 3.51 15.83 -8.43
C VAL A 115 3.48 15.14 -9.80
N SER A 116 4.54 15.29 -10.59
CA SER A 116 4.76 14.48 -11.79
C SER A 116 4.94 13.02 -11.36
N ALA A 117 4.10 12.12 -11.88
CA ALA A 117 4.30 10.69 -11.75
C ALA A 117 5.76 10.34 -12.12
N GLY A 118 6.50 9.76 -11.17
CA GLY A 118 7.87 9.33 -11.40
C GLY A 118 7.94 8.43 -12.63
N GLY A 119 8.74 8.85 -13.61
CA GLY A 119 8.83 8.23 -14.93
C GLY A 119 9.26 6.77 -14.89
N THR A 120 8.77 6.05 -15.90
CA THR A 120 9.24 4.73 -16.33
C THR A 120 10.76 4.70 -16.44
N GLY A 121 11.40 3.91 -15.56
CA GLY A 121 12.82 3.57 -15.65
C GLY A 121 12.99 2.16 -16.17
N SER A 122 12.92 1.99 -17.49
CA SER A 122 13.59 0.89 -18.18
C SER A 122 15.09 1.21 -18.27
N GLN A 123 15.91 0.46 -17.52
CA GLN A 123 17.29 0.13 -17.88
C GLN A 123 17.52 -1.34 -17.53
#